data_AF-A0A258ERD0-F1
#
_entry.id   AF-A0A258ERD0-F1
#
_cell.length_a   1.000
_cell.length_b   1.000
_cell.length_c   1.000
_cell.angle_alpha   90.00
_cell.angle_beta   90.00
_cell.angle_gamma   90.00
#
_symmetry.space_group_name_H-M   'P 1'
#
loop_
_entity.id
_entity.type
_entity.pdbx_description
1 polymer ?
#
loop_
_entity_poly.entity_id
_entity_poly.type
_entity_poly.pdbx_seq_one_letter_code
_entity_poly.pdbx_strand_id
1 'polypeptide(L)'
;MSGPRALRQSFALRFGSGSFLALWCLIAAFPIVWIMVMSVKAPLDAFADNPFDVLMGPATLAAGKGLSLLDLALIAVFIALTVWAATRPLPRLAARVGHPVLGWLVAGVGFAILWLVVADVAMGPLLQLDAAMGIPPLIGFTTEHYRTVWVERAFWENFLNSVYVTLGVTL
;
A
#
# COMPACT_ATOMS: atom_id res chain seq x y z
N MET A 1 -2.36 25.05 15.84
CA MET A 1 -3.52 25.41 16.69
C MET A 1 -3.37 26.83 17.22
N SER A 2 -3.93 27.79 16.51
CA SER A 2 -4.05 29.20 16.88
C SER A 2 -5.41 29.41 17.57
N GLY A 3 -5.50 29.01 18.84
CA GLY A 3 -6.69 29.19 19.68
C GLY A 3 -6.32 29.81 21.03
N PRO A 4 -7.28 30.47 21.72
CA PRO A 4 -7.09 31.04 23.05
C PRO A 4 -6.45 30.05 24.02
N ARG A 5 -5.55 30.51 24.91
CA ARG A 5 -4.89 29.63 25.92
C ARG A 5 -5.88 28.84 26.76
N ALA A 6 -7.07 29.40 27.01
CA ALA A 6 -8.15 28.76 27.78
C ALA A 6 -8.74 27.50 27.11
N LEU A 7 -8.64 27.36 25.78
CA LEU A 7 -9.13 26.19 25.04
C LEU A 7 -8.03 25.14 24.78
N ARG A 8 -6.80 25.38 25.27
CA ARG A 8 -5.73 24.40 25.15
C ARG A 8 -5.98 23.26 26.12
N GLN A 9 -6.09 22.05 25.58
CA GLN A 9 -6.08 20.83 26.39
C GLN A 9 -4.83 20.80 27.29
N SER A 10 -5.01 20.39 28.56
CA SER A 10 -3.91 20.16 29.48
C SER A 10 -2.95 19.11 28.93
N PHE A 11 -1.71 19.10 29.40
CA PHE A 11 -0.71 18.13 28.93
C PHE A 11 -1.20 16.68 29.07
N ALA A 12 -1.77 16.33 30.23
CA ALA A 12 -2.32 15.00 30.48
C ALA A 12 -3.43 14.64 29.49
N LEU A 13 -4.32 15.59 29.17
CA LEU A 13 -5.43 15.34 28.24
C LEU A 13 -4.93 15.20 26.79
N ARG A 14 -3.95 16.01 26.36
CA ARG A 14 -3.32 15.89 25.03
C ARG A 14 -2.57 14.57 24.88
N PHE A 15 -1.81 14.19 25.90
CA PHE A 15 -1.06 12.94 25.89
C PHE A 15 -2.01 11.73 25.93
N GLY A 16 -3.03 11.75 26.79
CA GLY A 16 -4.03 10.69 26.89
C GLY A 16 -4.82 10.52 25.60
N SER A 17 -5.38 11.61 25.07
CA SER A 17 -6.13 11.58 23.80
C SER A 17 -5.26 11.23 22.61
N GLY A 18 -4.04 11.77 22.52
CA GLY A 18 -3.08 11.46 21.47
C GLY A 18 -2.64 10.00 21.50
N SER A 19 -2.33 9.45 22.68
CA SER A 19 -1.95 8.04 22.85
C SER A 19 -3.10 7.10 22.53
N PHE A 20 -4.31 7.42 23.00
CA PHE A 20 -5.51 6.63 22.68
C PHE A 20 -5.78 6.62 21.17
N LEU A 21 -5.73 7.79 20.53
CA LEU A 21 -5.92 7.90 19.08
C LEU A 21 -4.84 7.14 18.31
N ALA A 22 -3.58 7.26 18.72
CA ALA A 22 -2.47 6.53 18.09
C ALA A 22 -2.65 5.01 18.20
N LEU A 23 -3.01 4.51 19.39
CA LEU A 23 -3.31 3.09 19.61
C LEU A 23 -4.49 2.63 18.76
N TRP A 24 -5.58 3.42 18.72
CA TRP A 24 -6.76 3.12 17.93
C TRP A 24 -6.42 3.05 16.44
N CYS A 25 -5.65 4.01 15.92
CA CYS A 25 -5.19 4.00 14.54
C CYS A 25 -4.30 2.79 14.23
N LEU A 26 -3.42 2.40 15.15
CA LEU A 26 -2.58 1.21 14.99
C LEU A 26 -3.43 -0.07 14.88
N ILE A 27 -4.39 -0.25 15.77
CA ILE A 27 -5.32 -1.40 15.76
C ILE A 27 -6.16 -1.38 14.48
N ALA A 28 -6.69 -0.22 14.08
CA ALA A 28 -7.51 -0.09 12.88
C ALA A 28 -6.71 -0.32 11.59
N ALA A 29 -5.43 0.02 11.57
CA ALA A 29 -4.55 -0.21 10.42
C ALA A 29 -4.11 -1.68 10.31
N PHE A 30 -4.11 -2.44 11.41
CA PHE A 30 -3.60 -3.81 11.44
C PHE A 30 -4.18 -4.70 10.34
N PRO A 31 -5.51 -4.82 10.12
CA PRO A 31 -6.05 -5.69 9.08
C PRO A 31 -5.57 -5.32 7.67
N ILE A 32 -5.49 -4.02 7.38
CA ILE A 32 -5.07 -3.52 6.06
C ILE A 32 -3.58 -3.83 5.85
N VAL A 33 -2.75 -3.55 6.85
CA VAL A 33 -1.31 -3.85 6.81
C VAL A 33 -1.10 -5.36 6.69
N TRP A 34 -1.85 -6.16 7.43
CA TRP A 34 -1.70 -7.61 7.44
C TRP A 34 -2.08 -8.24 6.09
N ILE A 35 -3.19 -7.82 5.48
CA ILE A 35 -3.59 -8.26 4.14
C ILE A 35 -2.55 -7.83 3.10
N MET A 36 -1.99 -6.62 3.21
CA MET A 36 -0.92 -6.17 2.32
C MET A 36 0.31 -7.08 2.41
N VAL A 37 0.76 -7.41 3.62
CA VAL A 37 1.90 -8.33 3.83
C VAL A 37 1.61 -9.71 3.24
N MET A 38 0.45 -10.31 3.55
CA MET A 38 0.09 -11.65 3.03
C MET A 38 -0.03 -11.67 1.50
N SER A 39 -0.47 -10.57 0.89
CA SER A 39 -0.64 -10.48 -0.57
C SER A 39 0.67 -10.61 -1.35
N VAL A 40 1.81 -10.34 -0.70
CA VAL A 40 3.14 -10.36 -1.34
C VAL A 40 3.98 -11.56 -0.94
N LYS A 41 3.36 -12.66 -0.50
CA LYS A 41 4.02 -13.90 -0.08
C LYS A 41 3.50 -15.09 -0.89
N ALA A 42 4.27 -16.16 -0.94
CA ALA A 42 3.73 -17.43 -1.42
C ALA A 42 2.62 -17.90 -0.45
N PRO A 43 1.59 -18.64 -0.92
CA PRO A 43 0.48 -19.07 -0.07
C PRO A 43 0.91 -19.78 1.22
N LEU A 44 2.01 -20.55 1.17
CA LEU A 44 2.54 -21.26 2.32
C LEU A 44 2.98 -20.31 3.45
N ASP A 45 3.69 -19.23 3.12
CA ASP A 45 4.12 -18.24 4.11
C ASP A 45 2.97 -17.28 4.47
N ALA A 46 2.06 -16.98 3.53
CA ALA A 46 0.93 -16.09 3.77
C ALA A 46 -0.01 -16.60 4.88
N PHE A 47 -0.15 -17.93 5.00
CA PHE A 47 -1.00 -18.59 5.98
C PHE A 47 -0.20 -19.32 7.08
N ALA A 48 1.06 -18.94 7.30
CA ALA A 48 1.87 -19.52 8.36
C ALA A 48 1.33 -19.17 9.75
N ASP A 49 1.38 -20.13 10.69
CA ASP A 49 0.93 -19.95 12.07
C ASP A 49 1.79 -18.91 12.83
N ASN A 50 3.07 -18.81 12.47
CA ASN A 50 4.01 -17.89 13.08
C ASN A 50 4.05 -16.57 12.28
N PRO A 51 3.72 -15.42 12.90
CA PRO A 51 3.69 -14.13 12.22
C PRO A 51 5.06 -13.68 11.68
N PHE A 52 6.16 -14.15 12.27
CA PHE A 52 7.49 -13.84 11.75
C PHE A 52 7.76 -14.53 10.41
N ASP A 53 7.22 -15.73 10.21
CA ASP A 53 7.34 -16.44 8.94
C ASP A 53 6.50 -15.77 7.85
N VAL A 54 5.33 -15.22 8.21
CA VAL A 54 4.53 -14.36 7.32
C VAL A 54 5.30 -13.10 6.92
N LEU A 55 5.94 -12.43 7.89
CA LEU A 55 6.70 -11.20 7.64
C LEU A 55 7.95 -11.45 6.79
N MET A 56 8.72 -12.49 7.08
CA MET A 56 10.01 -12.77 6.44
C MET A 56 9.85 -13.57 5.15
N GLY A 57 8.90 -14.49 5.07
CA GLY A 57 8.65 -15.35 3.92
C GLY A 57 9.79 -16.34 3.61
N PRO A 58 10.21 -17.19 4.57
CA PRO A 58 11.35 -18.10 4.37
C PRO A 58 11.12 -19.11 3.24
N ALA A 59 9.90 -19.62 3.05
CA ALA A 59 9.62 -20.55 1.96
C ALA A 59 9.60 -19.84 0.59
N THR A 60 9.09 -18.61 0.56
CA THR A 60 9.09 -17.74 -0.62
C THR A 60 10.53 -17.44 -1.05
N LEU A 61 11.38 -17.13 -0.07
CA LEU A 61 12.82 -16.91 -0.28
C LEU A 61 13.52 -18.18 -0.79
N ALA A 62 13.25 -19.34 -0.18
CA ALA A 62 13.80 -20.63 -0.59
C ALA A 62 13.37 -21.03 -2.02
N ALA A 63 12.20 -20.57 -2.47
CA ALA A 63 11.73 -20.74 -3.85
C ALA A 63 12.39 -19.77 -4.85
N GLY A 64 13.41 -19.00 -4.44
CA GLY A 64 14.10 -18.02 -5.28
C GLY A 64 13.29 -16.75 -5.54
N LYS A 65 12.23 -16.51 -4.76
CA LYS A 65 11.34 -15.35 -4.91
C LYS A 65 11.55 -14.41 -3.72
N GLY A 66 12.37 -13.38 -3.90
CA GLY A 66 12.67 -12.44 -2.82
C GLY A 66 13.15 -11.10 -3.31
N LEU A 67 13.07 -10.10 -2.44
CA LEU A 67 13.63 -8.77 -2.69
C LEU A 67 15.01 -8.67 -2.06
N SER A 68 15.96 -8.14 -2.81
CA SER A 68 17.27 -7.76 -2.30
C SER A 68 17.24 -6.41 -1.58
N LEU A 69 18.37 -6.00 -1.00
CA LEU A 69 18.51 -4.66 -0.43
C LEU A 69 18.35 -3.55 -1.50
N LEU A 70 18.80 -3.80 -2.74
CA LEU A 70 18.68 -2.84 -3.83
C LEU A 70 17.21 -2.68 -4.25
N ASP A 71 16.49 -3.78 -4.42
CA ASP A 71 15.03 -3.76 -4.62
C ASP A 71 14.30 -2.95 -3.54
N LEU A 72 14.62 -3.18 -2.26
CA LEU A 72 14.02 -2.44 -1.14
C LEU A 72 14.31 -0.93 -1.24
N ALA A 73 15.53 -0.56 -1.62
CA ALA A 73 15.89 0.84 -1.84
C ALA A 73 15.13 1.45 -3.04
N LEU A 74 14.99 0.71 -4.14
CA LEU A 74 14.22 1.14 -5.32
C LEU A 74 12.75 1.33 -4.99
N ILE A 75 12.14 0.40 -4.24
CA ILE A 75 10.76 0.50 -3.77
C ILE A 75 10.61 1.72 -2.85
N ALA A 76 11.55 1.95 -1.93
CA ALA A 76 11.52 3.12 -1.05
C ALA A 76 11.58 4.44 -1.83
N VAL A 77 12.43 4.52 -2.87
CA VAL A 77 12.50 5.67 -3.77
C VAL A 77 11.19 5.84 -4.53
N PHE A 78 10.63 4.76 -5.07
CA PHE A 78 9.34 4.80 -5.77
C PHE A 78 8.20 5.30 -4.87
N ILE A 79 8.13 4.82 -3.62
CA ILE A 79 7.18 5.31 -2.61
C ILE A 79 7.40 6.80 -2.33
N ALA A 80 8.64 7.24 -2.14
CA ALA A 80 8.95 8.65 -1.91
C ALA A 80 8.52 9.56 -3.08
N LEU A 81 8.77 9.13 -4.32
CA LEU A 81 8.31 9.82 -5.52
C LEU A 81 6.79 9.84 -5.62
N THR A 82 6.12 8.74 -5.26
CA THR A 82 4.65 8.65 -5.20
C THR A 82 4.08 9.66 -4.21
N VAL A 83 4.60 9.71 -2.99
CA VAL A 83 4.16 10.66 -1.95
C VAL A 83 4.41 12.09 -2.40
N TRP A 84 5.60 12.37 -2.96
CA TRP A 84 5.91 13.69 -3.50
C TRP A 84 4.94 14.10 -4.61
N ALA A 85 4.67 13.21 -5.58
CA ALA A 85 3.79 13.47 -6.71
C ALA A 85 2.33 13.65 -6.27
N ALA A 86 1.86 12.84 -5.33
CA ALA A 86 0.50 12.93 -4.78
C ALA A 86 0.28 14.20 -3.95
N THR A 87 1.32 14.71 -3.26
CA THR A 87 1.17 15.85 -2.35
C THR A 87 1.52 17.21 -2.97
N ARG A 88 2.29 17.24 -4.07
CA ARG A 88 2.76 18.50 -4.67
C ARG A 88 2.18 18.81 -6.05
N PRO A 89 2.50 18.06 -7.13
CA PRO A 89 1.96 18.35 -8.46
C PRO A 89 0.49 17.96 -8.59
N LEU A 90 0.05 16.83 -8.02
CA LEU A 90 -1.31 16.33 -8.21
C LEU A 90 -2.41 17.33 -7.78
N PRO A 91 -2.35 17.98 -6.60
CA PRO A 91 -3.36 18.96 -6.20
C PRO A 91 -3.39 20.18 -7.14
N ARG A 92 -2.23 20.57 -7.69
CA ARG A 92 -2.14 21.68 -8.66
C ARG A 92 -2.78 21.31 -10.00
N LEU A 93 -2.62 20.06 -10.44
CA LEU A 93 -3.27 19.56 -11.65
C LEU A 93 -4.78 19.46 -11.46
N ALA A 94 -5.24 18.94 -10.32
CA ALA A 94 -6.66 18.89 -9.97
C ALA A 94 -7.30 20.28 -9.99
N ALA A 95 -6.60 21.31 -9.46
CA ALA A 95 -7.10 22.68 -9.43
C ALA A 95 -7.25 23.32 -10.83
N ARG A 96 -6.51 22.88 -11.86
CA ARG A 96 -6.59 23.45 -13.21
C ARG A 96 -7.90 23.16 -13.93
N VAL A 97 -8.65 22.15 -13.49
CA VAL A 97 -9.95 21.78 -14.08
C VAL A 97 -11.04 22.80 -13.71
N GLY A 98 -10.82 23.66 -12.70
CA GLY A 98 -11.74 24.73 -12.31
C GLY A 98 -12.97 24.27 -11.49
N HIS A 99 -13.32 22.98 -11.54
CA HIS A 99 -14.34 22.37 -10.69
C HIS A 99 -13.70 21.37 -9.72
N PRO A 100 -13.88 21.49 -8.39
CA PRO A 100 -13.11 20.74 -7.41
C PRO A 100 -13.33 19.22 -7.50
N VAL A 101 -14.58 18.77 -7.64
CA VAL A 101 -14.91 17.34 -7.72
C VAL A 101 -14.36 16.72 -9.02
N LEU A 102 -14.73 17.27 -10.19
CA LEU A 102 -14.21 16.84 -11.48
C LEU A 102 -12.68 16.89 -11.56
N GLY A 103 -12.06 17.91 -10.99
CA GLY A 103 -10.61 18.04 -10.92
C GLY A 103 -9.94 16.87 -10.20
N TRP A 104 -10.46 16.50 -9.03
CA TRP A 104 -9.96 15.36 -8.27
C TRP A 104 -10.30 14.02 -8.91
N LEU A 105 -11.47 13.88 -9.53
CA LEU A 105 -11.83 12.66 -10.27
C LEU A 105 -10.86 12.44 -11.43
N VAL A 106 -10.67 13.42 -12.30
CA VAL A 106 -9.80 13.29 -13.46
C VAL A 106 -8.34 13.14 -13.06
N ALA A 107 -7.83 14.05 -12.20
CA ALA A 107 -6.43 14.01 -11.81
C ALA A 107 -6.11 12.78 -10.95
N GLY A 108 -6.99 12.41 -10.02
CA GLY A 108 -6.81 11.25 -9.15
C GLY A 108 -6.86 9.93 -9.90
N VAL A 109 -7.85 9.74 -10.79
CA VAL A 109 -7.94 8.54 -11.62
C VAL A 109 -6.78 8.47 -12.60
N GLY A 110 -6.45 9.58 -13.28
CA GLY A 110 -5.31 9.64 -14.19
C GLY A 110 -3.98 9.36 -13.50
N PHE A 111 -3.79 9.89 -12.27
CA PHE A 111 -2.64 9.58 -11.45
C PHE A 111 -2.58 8.11 -11.08
N ALA A 112 -3.68 7.53 -10.60
CA ALA A 112 -3.72 6.11 -10.24
C ALA A 112 -3.37 5.21 -11.43
N ILE A 113 -3.97 5.44 -12.60
CA ILE A 113 -3.68 4.67 -13.81
C ILE A 113 -2.21 4.84 -14.22
N LEU A 114 -1.72 6.07 -14.30
CA LEU A 114 -0.34 6.34 -14.69
C LEU A 114 0.64 5.65 -13.75
N TRP A 115 0.43 5.77 -12.44
CA TRP A 115 1.34 5.20 -11.44
C TRP A 115 1.31 3.67 -11.43
N LEU A 116 0.15 3.05 -11.69
CA LEU A 116 0.06 1.60 -11.86
C LEU A 116 0.86 1.14 -13.09
N VAL A 117 0.73 1.85 -14.22
CA VAL A 117 1.50 1.54 -15.43
C VAL A 117 3.00 1.73 -15.20
N VAL A 118 3.41 2.81 -14.53
CA VAL A 118 4.83 3.04 -14.20
C VAL A 118 5.35 1.97 -13.25
N ALA A 119 4.58 1.57 -12.24
CA ALA A 119 4.97 0.49 -11.33
C ALA A 119 5.23 -0.82 -12.10
N ASP A 120 4.34 -1.21 -13.01
CA ASP A 120 4.49 -2.46 -13.78
C ASP A 120 5.65 -2.37 -14.79
N VAL A 121 5.68 -1.32 -15.61
CA VAL A 121 6.64 -1.17 -16.72
C VAL A 121 8.05 -0.83 -16.24
N ALA A 122 8.18 0.04 -15.24
CA ALA A 122 9.49 0.48 -14.76
C ALA A 122 10.04 -0.42 -13.66
N MET A 123 9.24 -0.76 -12.64
CA MET A 123 9.76 -1.57 -11.53
C MET A 123 9.96 -3.03 -11.91
N GLY A 124 9.11 -3.61 -12.76
CA GLY A 124 9.22 -5.02 -13.15
C GLY A 124 10.63 -5.42 -13.64
N PRO A 125 11.21 -4.75 -14.65
CA PRO A 125 12.56 -5.01 -15.11
C PRO A 125 13.65 -4.65 -14.08
N LEU A 126 13.46 -3.53 -13.36
CA LEU A 126 14.44 -3.07 -12.36
C LEU A 126 14.61 -4.09 -11.22
N LEU A 127 13.51 -4.69 -10.75
CA LEU A 127 13.52 -5.70 -9.69
C LEU A 127 14.12 -7.05 -10.14
N GLN A 128 14.40 -7.23 -11.43
CA GLN A 128 15.10 -8.42 -11.94
C GLN A 128 16.60 -8.18 -12.14
N LEU A 129 17.07 -6.93 -12.05
CA LEU A 129 18.50 -6.61 -12.20
C LEU A 129 19.33 -7.28 -11.10
N ASP A 130 18.77 -7.41 -9.90
CA ASP A 130 19.44 -7.99 -8.74
C ASP A 130 19.81 -9.45 -8.98
N ALA A 131 18.90 -10.21 -9.59
CA ALA A 131 19.15 -11.58 -10.03
C ALA A 131 20.23 -11.64 -11.13
N ALA A 132 20.23 -10.70 -12.08
CA ALA A 132 21.26 -10.61 -13.12
C ALA A 132 22.64 -10.20 -12.57
N MET A 133 22.69 -9.42 -11.49
CA MET A 133 23.91 -8.99 -10.80
C MET A 133 24.38 -9.95 -9.70
N GLY A 134 23.62 -11.01 -9.42
CA GLY A 134 23.94 -12.00 -8.37
C GLY A 134 23.80 -11.45 -6.94
N ILE A 135 22.99 -10.41 -6.74
CA ILE A 135 22.75 -9.85 -5.40
C ILE A 135 21.75 -10.77 -4.67
N PRO A 136 22.10 -11.28 -3.47
CA PRO A 136 21.23 -12.22 -2.77
C PRO A 136 19.95 -11.54 -2.25
N PRO A 137 18.79 -12.20 -2.35
CA PRO A 137 17.56 -11.72 -1.77
C PRO A 137 17.61 -11.76 -0.23
N LEU A 138 16.94 -10.81 0.42
CA LEU A 138 16.97 -10.60 1.86
C LEU A 138 15.65 -11.01 2.52
N ILE A 139 14.53 -10.82 1.83
CA ILE A 139 13.18 -11.10 2.31
C ILE A 139 12.37 -11.79 1.22
N GLY A 140 11.59 -12.81 1.57
CA GLY A 140 10.70 -13.48 0.63
C GLY A 140 9.61 -12.54 0.14
N PHE A 141 9.41 -12.45 -1.17
CA PHE A 141 8.43 -11.56 -1.76
C PHE A 141 8.01 -12.08 -3.13
N THR A 142 6.71 -12.13 -3.38
CA THR A 142 6.14 -12.51 -4.67
C THR A 142 4.74 -11.95 -4.83
N THR A 143 4.39 -11.48 -6.02
CA THR A 143 3.02 -11.06 -6.35
C THR A 143 2.16 -12.21 -6.91
N GLU A 144 2.71 -13.43 -6.95
CA GLU A 144 2.02 -14.60 -7.50
C GLU A 144 0.71 -14.89 -6.75
N HIS A 145 0.72 -14.88 -5.41
CA HIS A 145 -0.51 -15.10 -4.65
C HIS A 145 -1.58 -14.05 -4.97
N TYR A 146 -1.18 -12.78 -4.99
CA TYR A 146 -2.06 -11.68 -5.40
C TYR A 146 -2.62 -11.89 -6.82
N ARG A 147 -1.77 -12.21 -7.80
CA ARG A 147 -2.17 -12.44 -9.19
C ARG A 147 -3.11 -13.63 -9.33
N THR A 148 -2.81 -14.73 -8.66
CA THR A 148 -3.67 -15.93 -8.69
C THR A 148 -5.04 -15.65 -8.10
N VAL A 149 -5.13 -14.93 -6.98
CA VAL A 149 -6.42 -14.62 -6.35
C VAL A 149 -7.20 -13.59 -7.17
N TRP A 150 -6.58 -12.47 -7.54
CA TRP A 150 -7.28 -11.35 -8.16
C TRP A 150 -7.56 -11.56 -9.64
N VAL A 151 -6.61 -12.11 -10.40
CA VAL A 151 -6.70 -12.26 -11.85
C VAL A 151 -7.16 -13.66 -12.22
N GLU A 152 -6.42 -14.69 -11.81
CA GLU A 152 -6.68 -16.07 -12.29
C GLU A 152 -7.98 -16.66 -11.73
N ARG A 153 -8.29 -16.36 -10.47
CA ARG A 153 -9.53 -16.77 -9.80
C ARG A 153 -10.64 -15.72 -9.89
N ALA A 154 -10.43 -14.65 -10.64
CA ALA A 154 -11.40 -13.58 -10.86
C ALA A 154 -12.06 -13.03 -9.58
N PHE A 155 -11.31 -12.93 -8.46
CA PHE A 155 -11.86 -12.46 -7.19
C PHE A 155 -12.49 -11.05 -7.29
N TRP A 156 -12.06 -10.24 -8.26
CA TRP A 156 -12.65 -8.94 -8.56
C TRP A 156 -14.17 -8.99 -8.79
N GLU A 157 -14.72 -10.10 -9.29
CA GLU A 157 -16.17 -10.26 -9.45
C GLU A 157 -16.89 -10.25 -8.09
N ASN A 158 -16.37 -10.98 -7.10
CA ASN A 158 -16.91 -11.01 -5.74
C ASN A 158 -16.77 -9.64 -5.05
N PHE A 159 -15.65 -8.97 -5.31
CA PHE A 159 -15.43 -7.61 -4.83
C PHE A 159 -16.48 -6.63 -5.39
N LEU A 160 -16.72 -6.65 -6.70
CA LEU A 160 -17.75 -5.80 -7.34
C LEU A 160 -19.15 -6.12 -6.82
N ASN A 161 -19.49 -7.40 -6.65
CA ASN A 161 -20.78 -7.80 -6.06
C ASN A 161 -20.97 -7.19 -4.66
N SER A 162 -19.92 -7.23 -3.83
CA SER A 162 -19.96 -6.63 -2.49
C SER A 162 -20.10 -5.10 -2.54
N VAL A 163 -19.42 -4.44 -3.47
CA VAL A 163 -19.57 -3.00 -3.70
C VAL A 163 -21.00 -2.66 -4.12
N TYR A 164 -21.59 -3.40 -5.07
CA TYR A 164 -22.96 -3.16 -5.53
C TYR A 164 -23.98 -3.31 -4.41
N VAL A 165 -23.88 -4.37 -3.61
CA VAL A 165 -24.77 -4.56 -2.45
C VAL A 165 -24.60 -3.43 -1.44
N THR A 166 -23.36 -3.02 -1.14
CA THR A 166 -23.08 -1.97 -0.16
C THR A 166 -23.64 -0.62 -0.61
N LEU A 167 -23.41 -0.25 -1.88
CA LEU A 167 -23.93 1.00 -2.44
C LEU A 167 -25.45 0.96 -2.56
N GLY A 168 -26.03 -0.15 -3.00
CA GLY A 168 -27.48 -0.30 -3.11
C GLY A 168 -28.22 -0.26 -1.77
N VAL A 169 -27.53 -0.48 -0.65
CA VAL A 169 -28.10 -0.37 0.71
C VAL A 169 -27.84 1.01 1.33
N THR A 170 -26.73 1.66 1.01
CA THR A 170 -26.32 2.92 1.68
C THR A 170 -26.68 4.19 0.92
N LEU A 171 -26.95 4.12 -0.38
CA LEU A 171 -27.40 5.23 -1.23
C LEU A 171 -28.91 5.12 -1.52
#